data_AF-A0A4R5DV52-F1
#
_entry.id   AF-A0A4R5DV52-F1
#
_cell.length_a   1.000
_cell.length_b   1.000
_cell.length_c   1.000
_cell.angle_alpha   90.00
_cell.angle_beta   90.00
_cell.angle_gamma   90.00
#
_symmetry.space_group_name_H-M   'P 1'
#
loop_
_entity.id
_entity.type
_entity.pdbx_description
1 polymer ?
#
loop_
_entity_poly.entity_id
_entity_poly.type
_entity_poly.pdbx_seq_one_letter_code
_entity_poly.pdbx_strand_id
1 'polypeptide(L)'
;MDKEIEKIHREIPDAIDGINVMEEANSIIIIYQGEYFLKNKIAEIKLLGKITYEWFANSGVYFYGNPVSDNGNLYKTIDRHEDYSIIIQDLEFGNGFITNFTLENLSFITIKGAISKHAILGDKSISASKLKFSIPNLRDFFGLPVKRIRDSGISTSMGRIILEDDVYTIIIDKCPDFKNRKESLQEKGGYITLYDGELTSKKKSISYVDTEELFYCLDTFLTFLNGRRTASLFIHGIFEERVIWTDFTDKFIDSYKSVKSWPGRHSIKGFNELWKRFRSFWSKPDDKNFLTSLIHWYVEANSHTGFSEGSIILAQTALELVYNWWIVEKRKMILGRDAENISASNKIRLLISQLNISSEIPIDFTELTNFKNSTENVIDAPDAIVYIRNAIVHSQEEKRKKLNNITNTARYQALQIYIRYIEISLLHILDYKGDHVDRCSKSKY
;
A
#
# COMPACT_ATOMS: atom_id res chain seq x y z
N MET A 1 -3.91 -45.96 6.13
CA MET A 1 -4.35 -44.60 6.46
C MET A 1 -3.33 -43.55 5.97
N ASP A 2 -2.02 -43.84 5.94
CA ASP A 2 -1.00 -42.89 5.49
C ASP A 2 -0.93 -42.62 3.97
N LYS A 3 -1.21 -43.60 3.11
CA LYS A 3 -1.07 -43.42 1.64
C LYS A 3 -2.07 -42.43 1.01
N GLU A 4 -3.27 -42.29 1.59
CA GLU A 4 -4.26 -41.32 1.10
C GLU A 4 -3.93 -39.90 1.56
N ILE A 5 -3.46 -39.73 2.79
CA ILE A 5 -3.00 -38.44 3.33
C ILE A 5 -1.76 -37.95 2.54
N GLU A 6 -0.81 -38.85 2.26
CA GLU A 6 0.34 -38.52 1.40
C GLU A 6 -0.09 -38.13 -0.02
N LYS A 7 -1.12 -38.78 -0.58
CA LYS A 7 -1.64 -38.45 -1.90
C LYS A 7 -2.30 -37.07 -1.93
N ILE A 8 -3.10 -36.73 -0.91
CA ILE A 8 -3.71 -35.40 -0.76
C ILE A 8 -2.62 -34.31 -0.63
N HIS A 9 -1.55 -34.56 0.13
CA HIS A 9 -0.47 -33.60 0.26
C HIS A 9 0.39 -33.44 -1.00
N ARG A 10 0.40 -34.38 -1.94
CA ARG A 10 1.12 -34.22 -3.21
C ARG A 10 0.49 -33.18 -4.13
N GLU A 11 -0.84 -33.03 -4.09
CA GLU A 11 -1.58 -32.11 -4.96
C GLU A 11 -1.57 -30.66 -4.45
N ILE A 12 -1.27 -30.45 -3.16
CA ILE A 12 -1.16 -29.12 -2.56
C ILE A 12 0.25 -28.56 -2.82
N PRO A 13 0.38 -27.34 -3.35
CA PRO A 13 1.68 -26.75 -3.62
C PRO A 13 2.38 -26.29 -2.33
N ASP A 14 3.72 -26.30 -2.36
CA ASP A 14 4.55 -25.78 -1.26
C ASP A 14 4.40 -24.27 -1.14
N ALA A 15 4.30 -23.77 0.09
CA ALA A 15 4.24 -22.36 0.39
C ALA A 15 5.62 -21.70 0.24
N ILE A 16 5.64 -20.40 -0.06
CA ILE A 16 6.87 -19.61 -0.12
C ILE A 16 7.56 -19.64 1.25
N ASP A 17 8.85 -19.97 1.25
CA ASP A 17 9.70 -19.88 2.43
C ASP A 17 9.83 -18.43 2.89
N GLY A 18 9.74 -18.20 4.21
CA GLY A 18 9.77 -16.86 4.78
C GLY A 18 11.04 -16.12 4.38
N ILE A 19 10.88 -14.90 3.84
CA ILE A 19 11.99 -14.09 3.32
C ILE A 19 12.65 -13.32 4.46
N ASN A 20 11.82 -12.71 5.31
CA ASN A 20 12.26 -11.97 6.49
C ASN A 20 11.47 -12.43 7.72
N VAL A 21 12.17 -12.54 8.83
CA VAL A 21 11.59 -12.96 10.12
C VAL A 21 11.35 -11.71 10.96
N MET A 22 10.14 -11.16 10.83
CA MET A 22 9.61 -10.18 11.79
C MET A 22 8.72 -10.93 12.79
N GLU A 23 9.30 -11.44 13.87
CA GLU A 23 8.54 -12.14 14.92
C GLU A 23 7.59 -11.20 15.66
N GLU A 24 7.99 -9.93 15.79
CA GLU A 24 7.21 -8.90 16.44
C GLU A 24 6.98 -7.69 15.53
N ALA A 25 5.90 -6.96 15.80
CA ALA A 25 5.63 -5.72 15.09
C ALA A 25 6.75 -4.71 15.35
N ASN A 26 7.21 -4.06 14.29
CA ASN A 26 8.23 -3.01 14.29
C ASN A 26 9.66 -3.50 14.63
N SER A 27 9.92 -4.80 14.55
CA SER A 27 11.28 -5.33 14.69
C SER A 27 12.23 -4.69 13.68
N ILE A 28 13.39 -4.24 14.17
CA ILE A 28 14.48 -3.71 13.35
C ILE A 28 15.05 -4.83 12.50
N ILE A 29 15.25 -4.57 11.21
CA ILE A 29 15.89 -5.51 10.28
C ILE A 29 17.34 -5.10 10.11
N ILE A 30 18.27 -6.01 10.39
CA ILE A 30 19.70 -5.78 10.15
C ILE A 30 19.98 -6.08 8.68
N ILE A 31 20.35 -5.05 7.93
CA ILE A 31 20.68 -5.17 6.49
C ILE A 31 22.13 -5.58 6.32
N TYR A 32 23.03 -4.91 7.04
CA TYR A 32 24.47 -5.15 6.96
C TYR A 32 25.13 -4.89 8.31
N GLN A 33 26.15 -5.68 8.65
CA GLN A 33 27.01 -5.44 9.80
C GLN A 33 28.45 -5.74 9.40
N GLY A 34 29.33 -4.76 9.60
CA GLY A 34 30.72 -4.83 9.14
C GLY A 34 31.29 -3.47 8.80
N GLU A 35 32.32 -3.49 7.95
CA GLU A 35 32.98 -2.30 7.46
C GLU A 35 32.30 -1.77 6.19
N TYR A 36 32.06 -0.47 6.11
CA TYR A 36 31.51 0.20 4.94
C TYR A 36 32.07 1.62 4.83
N PHE A 37 31.91 2.25 3.66
CA PHE A 37 32.45 3.57 3.39
C PHE A 37 31.35 4.59 3.18
N LEU A 38 31.57 5.82 3.65
CA LEU A 38 30.84 7.02 3.23
C LEU A 38 31.75 7.82 2.30
N LYS A 39 31.31 8.08 1.08
CA LYS A 39 32.07 8.86 0.09
C LYS A 39 31.26 10.04 -0.45
N ASN A 40 31.84 11.22 -0.43
CA ASN A 40 31.35 12.37 -1.19
C ASN A 40 32.52 12.95 -2.03
N LYS A 41 32.37 14.17 -2.59
CA LYS A 41 33.43 14.79 -3.41
C LYS A 41 34.69 15.17 -2.61
N ILE A 42 34.59 15.27 -1.29
CA ILE A 42 35.58 15.92 -0.43
C ILE A 42 36.19 14.93 0.59
N ALA A 43 35.49 13.85 0.89
CA ALA A 43 35.74 12.95 2.00
C ALA A 43 35.47 11.49 1.63
N GLU A 44 36.32 10.60 2.16
CA GLU A 44 36.08 9.17 2.23
C GLU A 44 36.26 8.73 3.69
N ILE A 45 35.20 8.23 4.30
CA ILE A 45 35.16 7.85 5.71
C ILE A 45 34.87 6.36 5.80
N LYS A 46 35.81 5.60 6.37
CA LYS A 46 35.61 4.17 6.66
C LYS A 46 34.95 4.00 8.02
N LEU A 47 33.80 3.33 8.05
CA LEU A 47 33.03 3.04 9.26
C LEU A 47 33.02 1.54 9.55
N LEU A 48 33.10 1.17 10.83
CA LEU A 48 32.75 -0.15 11.33
C LEU A 48 31.43 -0.02 12.11
N GLY A 49 30.40 -0.72 11.66
CA GLY A 49 29.10 -0.66 12.31
C GLY A 49 28.02 -1.46 11.62
N LYS A 50 26.81 -0.92 11.56
CA LYS A 50 25.63 -1.59 11.01
C LYS A 50 24.75 -0.66 10.20
N ILE A 51 24.01 -1.25 9.28
CA ILE A 51 22.95 -0.63 8.50
C ILE A 51 21.67 -1.40 8.80
N THR A 52 20.60 -0.69 9.14
CA THR A 52 19.34 -1.25 9.60
C THR A 52 18.16 -0.62 8.87
N TYR A 53 17.11 -1.40 8.67
CA TYR A 53 15.78 -0.87 8.34
C TYR A 53 15.00 -0.71 9.65
N GLU A 54 14.53 0.50 9.91
CA GLU A 54 13.77 0.85 11.11
C GLU A 54 12.39 1.36 10.70
N TRP A 55 11.38 1.10 11.54
CA TRP A 55 10.00 1.46 11.27
C TRP A 55 9.53 2.73 12.00
N PHE A 56 10.22 3.08 13.09
CA PHE A 56 9.87 4.19 13.97
C PHE A 56 11.08 5.09 14.23
N ALA A 57 10.93 6.41 14.35
CA ALA A 57 9.68 7.18 14.23
C ALA A 57 9.18 7.32 12.79
N ASN A 58 10.07 7.21 11.80
CA ASN A 58 9.77 7.14 10.38
C ASN A 58 10.34 5.82 9.84
N SER A 59 9.65 5.21 8.88
CA SER A 59 10.21 4.06 8.16
C SER A 59 11.41 4.51 7.34
N GLY A 60 12.43 3.67 7.26
CA GLY A 60 13.58 3.95 6.42
C GLY A 60 14.83 3.16 6.78
N VAL A 61 15.87 3.40 6.00
CA VAL A 61 17.18 2.78 6.16
C VAL A 61 18.13 3.74 6.86
N TYR A 62 18.76 3.26 7.92
CA TYR A 62 19.66 4.01 8.76
C TYR A 62 21.02 3.34 8.83
N PHE A 63 22.07 4.14 8.90
CA PHE A 63 23.43 3.65 9.09
C PHE A 63 24.02 4.18 10.38
N TYR A 64 24.83 3.33 11.02
CA TYR A 64 25.47 3.56 12.30
C TYR A 64 26.90 3.04 12.23
N GLY A 65 27.87 3.80 12.71
CA GLY A 65 29.22 3.27 12.75
C GLY A 65 30.23 4.19 13.42
N ASN A 66 31.29 3.55 13.87
CA ASN A 66 32.46 4.22 14.41
C ASN A 66 33.51 4.31 13.31
N PRO A 67 34.14 5.48 13.09
CA PRO A 67 35.27 5.59 12.19
C PRO A 67 36.39 4.63 12.56
N VAL A 68 36.89 3.86 11.58
CA VAL A 68 37.94 2.85 11.81
C VAL A 68 39.31 3.49 11.99
N SER A 69 39.52 4.64 11.35
CA SER A 69 40.80 5.34 11.35
C SER A 69 40.53 6.83 11.31
N ASP A 70 40.48 7.49 12.48
CA ASP A 70 40.76 8.92 12.47
C ASP A 70 41.39 9.48 13.75
N ASN A 71 42.50 10.19 13.49
CA ASN A 71 43.34 10.93 14.43
C ASN A 71 42.90 12.41 14.47
N GLY A 72 41.62 12.67 14.76
CA GLY A 72 41.16 13.99 15.17
C GLY A 72 40.96 15.05 14.08
N ASN A 73 40.59 14.70 12.83
CA ASN A 73 40.22 15.70 11.80
C ASN A 73 38.84 15.48 11.13
N LEU A 74 38.09 14.44 11.52
CA LEU A 74 36.77 14.09 10.98
C LEU A 74 35.76 15.23 11.10
N TYR A 75 35.82 16.01 12.19
CA TYR A 75 34.92 17.15 12.38
C TYR A 75 35.11 18.27 11.33
N LYS A 76 36.26 18.32 10.64
CA LYS A 76 36.48 19.27 9.53
C LYS A 76 36.03 18.73 8.18
N THR A 77 35.85 17.41 8.07
CA THR A 77 35.63 16.70 6.80
C THR A 77 34.18 16.21 6.68
N ILE A 78 33.46 16.14 7.79
CA ILE A 78 32.02 15.85 7.82
C ILE A 78 31.24 17.13 7.54
N ASP A 79 30.51 17.14 6.42
CA ASP A 79 29.48 18.13 6.15
C ASP A 79 28.10 17.47 6.31
N ARG A 80 27.26 18.03 7.18
CA ARG A 80 25.89 17.52 7.42
C ARG A 80 24.91 17.94 6.33
N HIS A 81 25.32 18.86 5.46
CA HIS A 81 24.50 19.39 4.37
C HIS A 81 24.77 18.68 3.03
N GLU A 82 25.76 17.78 2.98
CA GLU A 82 26.05 16.99 1.78
C GLU A 82 25.51 15.55 1.87
N ASP A 83 25.17 15.02 0.70
CA ASP A 83 24.87 13.61 0.51
C ASP A 83 26.18 12.81 0.39
N TYR A 84 26.23 11.68 1.09
CA TYR A 84 27.27 10.67 1.00
C TYR A 84 26.75 9.45 0.24
N SER A 85 27.58 8.92 -0.65
CA SER A 85 27.39 7.59 -1.22
C SER A 85 27.89 6.55 -0.22
N ILE A 86 27.03 5.63 0.17
CA ILE A 86 27.34 4.51 1.06
C ILE A 86 27.82 3.36 0.18
N ILE A 87 28.99 2.82 0.46
CA ILE A 87 29.60 1.73 -0.32
C ILE A 87 29.85 0.53 0.57
N ILE A 88 29.36 -0.64 0.14
CA ILE A 88 29.52 -1.93 0.81
C ILE A 88 30.15 -2.87 -0.21
N GLN A 89 31.28 -3.49 0.12
CA GLN A 89 31.99 -4.43 -0.78
C GLN A 89 32.20 -3.87 -2.20
N ASP A 90 32.68 -2.63 -2.30
CA ASP A 90 32.92 -1.90 -3.56
C ASP A 90 31.69 -1.62 -4.44
N LEU A 91 30.48 -1.91 -3.93
CA LEU A 91 29.22 -1.61 -4.59
C LEU A 91 28.50 -0.45 -3.88
N GLU A 92 27.90 0.44 -4.67
CA GLU A 92 27.08 1.53 -4.13
C GLU A 92 25.79 0.96 -3.53
N PHE A 93 25.62 1.11 -2.23
CA PHE A 93 24.41 0.73 -1.51
C PHE A 93 23.30 1.78 -1.67
N GLY A 94 23.67 3.06 -1.64
CA GLY A 94 22.70 4.16 -1.70
C GLY A 94 23.32 5.50 -1.36
N ASN A 95 22.50 6.56 -1.40
CA ASN A 95 22.90 7.90 -0.97
C ASN A 95 22.16 8.28 0.31
N GLY A 96 22.89 8.88 1.26
CA GLY A 96 22.33 9.27 2.54
C GLY A 96 23.09 10.43 3.16
N PHE A 97 22.54 10.97 4.25
CA PHE A 97 23.09 12.13 4.93
C PHE A 97 23.27 11.82 6.42
N ILE A 98 24.22 12.51 7.04
CA ILE A 98 24.52 12.35 8.46
C ILE A 98 23.48 13.12 9.26
N THR A 99 22.74 12.42 10.13
CA THR A 99 21.69 13.00 10.97
C THR A 99 22.20 13.38 12.34
N ASN A 100 23.14 12.59 12.88
CA ASN A 100 23.71 12.85 14.19
C ASN A 100 25.16 12.39 14.28
N PHE A 101 25.89 13.06 15.16
CA PHE A 101 27.27 12.78 15.49
C PHE A 101 27.41 12.92 17.00
N THR A 102 27.71 11.81 17.67
CA THR A 102 27.91 11.79 19.11
C THR A 102 29.39 11.63 19.40
N LEU A 103 29.91 12.51 20.25
CA LEU A 103 31.28 12.47 20.76
C LEU A 103 31.19 12.11 22.24
N GLU A 104 31.32 10.83 22.57
CA GLU A 104 31.21 10.36 23.97
C GLU A 104 32.46 10.72 24.77
N ASN A 105 33.62 10.82 24.10
CA ASN A 105 34.90 11.34 24.61
C ASN A 105 35.73 11.85 23.42
N LEU A 106 36.85 12.55 23.63
CA LEU A 106 37.78 13.01 22.57
C LEU A 106 38.26 11.90 21.62
N SER A 107 38.01 10.62 21.95
CA SER A 107 38.50 9.44 21.26
C SER A 107 37.42 8.57 20.61
N PHE A 108 36.13 8.76 20.93
CA PHE A 108 35.04 7.90 20.44
C PHE A 108 33.96 8.73 19.77
N ILE A 109 33.90 8.56 18.46
CA ILE A 109 32.95 9.21 17.55
C ILE A 109 31.99 8.14 17.04
N THR A 110 30.70 8.40 17.20
CA THR A 110 29.63 7.60 16.59
C THR A 110 28.91 8.43 15.55
N ILE A 111 28.86 7.94 14.32
CA ILE A 111 28.12 8.56 13.22
C ILE A 111 26.80 7.82 13.04
N LYS A 112 25.71 8.61 12.94
CA LYS A 112 24.39 8.14 12.55
C LYS A 112 23.91 8.91 11.33
N GLY A 113 23.32 8.23 10.38
CA GLY A 113 22.66 8.86 9.24
C GLY A 113 21.48 8.07 8.70
N ALA A 114 20.83 8.66 7.72
CA ALA A 114 19.66 8.11 7.05
C ALA A 114 19.90 8.09 5.53
N ILE A 115 19.35 7.07 4.86
CA ILE A 115 19.39 6.95 3.40
C ILE A 115 18.13 7.58 2.82
N SER A 116 18.29 8.40 1.78
CA SER A 116 17.21 9.26 1.26
C SER A 116 16.52 8.73 0.01
N LYS A 117 17.15 7.80 -0.72
CA LYS A 117 16.64 7.26 -1.99
C LYS A 117 16.74 5.74 -2.00
N HIS A 118 17.58 5.19 -2.88
CA HIS A 118 17.73 3.76 -3.08
C HIS A 118 18.62 3.16 -1.99
N ALA A 119 18.27 1.97 -1.54
CA ALA A 119 19.05 1.19 -0.58
C ALA A 119 19.16 -0.25 -1.08
N ILE A 120 20.16 -0.52 -1.92
CA ILE A 120 20.29 -1.78 -2.66
C ILE A 120 21.58 -2.47 -2.25
N LEU A 121 21.47 -3.63 -1.59
CA LEU A 121 22.61 -4.46 -1.26
C LEU A 121 22.91 -5.41 -2.42
N GLY A 122 24.14 -5.44 -2.94
CA GLY A 122 24.55 -6.34 -4.02
C GLY A 122 24.46 -5.70 -5.42
N ASP A 123 24.59 -6.52 -6.46
CA ASP A 123 24.76 -6.05 -7.84
C ASP A 123 23.45 -6.06 -8.63
N LYS A 124 22.79 -4.89 -8.69
CA LYS A 124 21.54 -4.70 -9.44
C LYS A 124 21.68 -4.72 -10.96
N SER A 125 22.89 -4.74 -11.50
CA SER A 125 23.11 -4.85 -12.95
C SER A 125 22.80 -6.26 -13.47
N ILE A 126 22.85 -7.26 -12.58
CA ILE A 126 22.55 -8.65 -12.91
C ILE A 126 21.02 -8.83 -12.93
N SER A 127 20.52 -9.32 -14.06
CA SER A 127 19.09 -9.64 -14.19
C SER A 127 18.72 -10.88 -13.36
N ALA A 128 17.61 -10.79 -12.64
CA ALA A 128 17.10 -11.89 -11.83
C ALA A 128 16.26 -12.85 -12.68
N SER A 129 16.31 -14.15 -12.37
CA SER A 129 15.36 -15.15 -12.91
C SER A 129 14.06 -15.20 -12.12
N LYS A 130 14.11 -14.78 -10.85
CA LYS A 130 13.02 -14.84 -9.87
C LYS A 130 13.20 -13.72 -8.86
N LEU A 131 12.10 -13.13 -8.40
CA LEU A 131 12.10 -12.17 -7.30
C LEU A 131 11.34 -12.72 -6.11
N LYS A 132 11.81 -12.44 -4.90
CA LYS A 132 11.07 -12.67 -3.66
C LYS A 132 10.88 -11.35 -2.93
N PHE A 133 9.74 -11.11 -2.29
CA PHE A 133 9.46 -9.85 -1.59
C PHE A 133 8.49 -10.06 -0.42
N SER A 134 8.51 -9.17 0.56
CA SER A 134 7.61 -9.20 1.72
C SER A 134 6.53 -8.11 1.61
N ILE A 135 5.32 -8.38 2.12
CA ILE A 135 4.23 -7.41 2.15
C ILE A 135 3.79 -7.17 3.61
N PRO A 136 4.01 -5.95 4.15
CA PRO A 136 3.58 -5.61 5.48
C PRO A 136 2.10 -5.23 5.53
N ASN A 137 1.44 -5.49 6.66
CA ASN A 137 0.12 -4.96 7.00
C ASN A 137 -1.01 -5.26 5.99
N LEU A 138 -0.82 -6.21 5.05
CA LEU A 138 -1.85 -6.65 4.14
C LEU A 138 -2.94 -7.40 4.90
N ARG A 139 -4.21 -7.06 4.62
CA ARG A 139 -5.36 -7.69 5.26
C ARG A 139 -5.43 -9.20 5.01
N ASP A 140 -6.18 -9.86 5.87
CA ASP A 140 -6.40 -11.30 5.82
C ASP A 140 -7.33 -11.69 4.66
N PHE A 141 -6.85 -12.58 3.79
CA PHE A 141 -7.61 -13.16 2.68
C PHE A 141 -7.63 -14.68 2.79
N PHE A 142 -8.80 -15.27 2.62
CA PHE A 142 -8.94 -16.71 2.48
C PHE A 142 -8.59 -17.13 1.04
N GLY A 143 -7.34 -17.57 0.86
CA GLY A 143 -6.75 -17.89 -0.44
C GLY A 143 -6.83 -19.37 -0.82
N LEU A 144 -6.01 -19.77 -1.79
CA LEU A 144 -5.81 -21.16 -2.21
C LEU A 144 -5.01 -21.95 -1.16
N PRO A 145 -5.16 -23.30 -1.13
CA PRO A 145 -4.43 -24.15 -0.21
C PRO A 145 -2.94 -24.18 -0.53
N VAL A 146 -2.12 -24.15 0.52
CA VAL A 146 -0.67 -24.37 0.47
C VAL A 146 -0.25 -25.30 1.59
N LYS A 147 0.89 -25.97 1.41
CA LYS A 147 1.51 -26.80 2.46
C LYS A 147 2.86 -26.25 2.87
N ARG A 148 3.23 -26.50 4.12
CA ARG A 148 4.54 -26.21 4.69
C ARG A 148 5.08 -27.47 5.32
N ILE A 149 6.23 -27.91 4.85
CA ILE A 149 6.93 -29.08 5.38
C ILE A 149 7.91 -28.59 6.46
N ARG A 150 7.79 -29.13 7.66
CA ARG A 150 8.70 -28.88 8.79
C ARG A 150 9.19 -30.21 9.34
N ASP A 151 10.24 -30.17 10.14
CA ASP A 151 10.73 -31.36 10.86
C ASP A 151 9.64 -32.00 11.74
N SER A 152 8.68 -31.19 12.23
CA SER A 152 7.53 -31.61 13.03
C SER A 152 6.36 -32.18 12.22
N GLY A 153 6.44 -32.21 10.88
CA GLY A 153 5.38 -32.68 9.98
C GLY A 153 4.91 -31.66 8.94
N ILE A 154 3.86 -32.02 8.20
CA ILE A 154 3.26 -31.19 7.14
C ILE A 154 2.08 -30.42 7.72
N SER A 155 2.08 -29.09 7.56
CA SER A 155 0.93 -28.24 7.86
C SER A 155 0.34 -27.68 6.57
N THR A 156 -0.98 -27.43 6.55
CA THR A 156 -1.68 -26.83 5.40
C THR A 156 -2.44 -25.58 5.82
N SER A 157 -2.57 -24.61 4.91
CA SER A 157 -3.32 -23.38 5.17
C SER A 157 -3.92 -22.79 3.89
N MET A 158 -4.97 -21.99 4.05
CA MET A 158 -5.66 -21.28 2.95
C MET A 158 -5.13 -19.85 2.87
N GLY A 159 -3.99 -19.70 2.19
CA GLY A 159 -3.17 -18.49 2.30
C GLY A 159 -2.59 -17.97 0.99
N ARG A 160 -2.83 -18.64 -0.14
CA ARG A 160 -2.23 -18.26 -1.43
C ARG A 160 -3.13 -17.39 -2.29
N ILE A 161 -2.55 -16.33 -2.82
CA ILE A 161 -3.12 -15.52 -3.90
C ILE A 161 -2.22 -15.73 -5.13
N ILE A 162 -2.83 -15.90 -6.30
CA ILE A 162 -2.12 -16.01 -7.57
C ILE A 162 -2.63 -14.88 -8.47
N LEU A 163 -1.69 -14.05 -8.94
CA LEU A 163 -1.91 -12.99 -9.89
C LEU A 163 -1.00 -13.24 -11.11
N GLU A 164 -1.58 -13.43 -12.27
CA GLU A 164 -0.86 -13.76 -13.49
C GLU A 164 -1.34 -12.91 -14.67
N ASP A 165 -0.39 -12.51 -15.51
CA ASP A 165 -0.66 -11.93 -16.82
C ASP A 165 0.13 -12.69 -17.90
N ASP A 166 0.20 -12.16 -19.12
CA ASP A 166 0.89 -12.83 -20.23
C ASP A 166 2.42 -12.90 -20.04
N VAL A 167 2.97 -12.12 -19.11
CA VAL A 167 4.42 -11.96 -18.90
C VAL A 167 4.87 -12.51 -17.55
N TYR A 168 4.11 -12.25 -16.49
CA TYR A 168 4.51 -12.53 -15.11
C TYR A 168 3.52 -13.43 -14.38
N THR A 169 4.05 -14.22 -13.45
CA THR A 169 3.28 -14.93 -12.44
C THR A 169 3.75 -14.47 -11.07
N ILE A 170 2.81 -13.97 -10.27
CA ILE A 170 3.02 -13.48 -8.91
C ILE A 170 2.24 -14.38 -7.97
N ILE A 171 2.94 -15.02 -7.04
CA ILE A 171 2.37 -15.81 -5.96
C ILE A 171 2.56 -15.03 -4.68
N ILE A 172 1.52 -14.93 -3.85
CA ILE A 172 1.57 -14.26 -2.55
C ILE A 172 1.01 -15.24 -1.52
N ASP A 173 1.81 -15.62 -0.53
CA ASP A 173 1.44 -16.55 0.51
C ASP A 173 1.46 -15.88 1.89
N LYS A 174 0.51 -16.25 2.75
CA LYS A 174 0.57 -15.90 4.17
C LYS A 174 1.86 -16.41 4.80
N CYS A 175 2.48 -15.58 5.63
CA CYS A 175 3.63 -16.01 6.44
C CYS A 175 3.25 -17.19 7.35
N PRO A 176 4.19 -18.09 7.69
CA PRO A 176 3.91 -19.31 8.45
C PRO A 176 3.25 -19.08 9.83
N ASP A 177 3.55 -17.96 10.46
CA ASP A 177 3.13 -17.50 11.79
C ASP A 177 2.13 -16.34 11.72
N PHE A 178 1.37 -16.25 10.62
CA PHE A 178 0.41 -15.17 10.33
C PHE A 178 -0.47 -14.78 11.52
N LYS A 179 -1.00 -15.77 12.25
CA LYS A 179 -1.88 -15.52 13.40
C LYS A 179 -1.15 -14.76 14.51
N ASN A 180 0.04 -15.23 14.92
CA ASN A 180 0.84 -14.62 15.98
C ASN A 180 1.30 -13.21 15.56
N ARG A 181 1.73 -13.04 14.32
CA ARG A 181 2.10 -11.73 13.76
C ARG A 181 0.94 -10.74 13.79
N LYS A 182 -0.26 -11.20 13.40
CA LYS A 182 -1.48 -10.40 13.41
C LYS A 182 -1.90 -10.01 14.83
N GLU A 183 -1.76 -10.90 15.81
CA GLU A 183 -1.99 -10.61 17.23
C GLU A 183 -1.00 -9.54 17.73
N SER A 184 0.30 -9.72 17.47
CA SER A 184 1.33 -8.72 17.79
C SER A 184 1.03 -7.34 17.18
N LEU A 185 0.58 -7.32 15.92
CA LEU A 185 0.20 -6.10 15.21
C LEU A 185 -1.04 -5.42 15.79
N GLN A 186 -2.02 -6.20 16.26
CA GLN A 186 -3.22 -5.68 16.91
C GLN A 186 -2.91 -5.07 18.29
N GLU A 187 -1.96 -5.65 19.01
CA GLU A 187 -1.54 -5.18 20.33
C GLU A 187 -0.61 -3.96 20.25
N LYS A 188 0.43 -4.02 19.40
CA LYS A 188 1.50 -3.01 19.34
C LYS A 188 1.24 -1.92 18.28
N GLY A 189 0.40 -2.19 17.28
CA GLY A 189 0.25 -1.33 16.11
C GLY A 189 1.53 -1.28 15.25
N GLY A 190 1.58 -0.35 14.31
CA GLY A 190 2.75 -0.15 13.45
C GLY A 190 2.79 -1.13 12.28
N TYR A 191 3.90 -1.87 12.12
CA TYR A 191 4.23 -2.61 10.90
C TYR A 191 4.69 -4.03 11.17
N ILE A 192 4.18 -4.99 10.40
CA ILE A 192 4.70 -6.36 10.38
C ILE A 192 4.47 -7.00 9.02
N THR A 193 5.43 -7.82 8.56
CA THR A 193 5.27 -8.66 7.36
C THR A 193 4.23 -9.75 7.63
N LEU A 194 3.15 -9.73 6.85
CA LEU A 194 2.06 -10.73 6.95
C LEU A 194 2.03 -11.69 5.76
N TYR A 195 2.58 -11.29 4.63
CA TYR A 195 2.67 -12.12 3.43
C TYR A 195 4.06 -12.03 2.83
N ASP A 196 4.47 -13.11 2.17
CA ASP A 196 5.64 -13.18 1.32
C ASP A 196 5.19 -13.49 -0.10
N GLY A 197 5.88 -12.90 -1.07
CA GLY A 197 5.58 -13.01 -2.48
C GLY A 197 6.76 -13.52 -3.29
N GLU A 198 6.44 -14.21 -4.38
CA GLU A 198 7.37 -14.66 -5.39
C GLU A 198 6.89 -14.22 -6.77
N LEU A 199 7.80 -13.66 -7.56
CA LEU A 199 7.52 -13.19 -8.91
C LEU A 199 8.46 -13.89 -9.88
N THR A 200 7.87 -14.49 -10.92
CA THR A 200 8.59 -15.16 -11.99
C THR A 200 8.17 -14.61 -13.34
N SER A 201 9.12 -14.56 -14.28
CA SER A 201 8.89 -14.13 -15.66
C SER A 201 8.77 -15.35 -16.58
N LYS A 202 7.73 -15.35 -17.42
CA LYS A 202 7.55 -16.32 -18.50
C LYS A 202 8.61 -16.16 -19.61
N LYS A 203 9.33 -15.02 -19.63
CA LYS A 203 10.38 -14.66 -20.61
C LYS A 203 11.82 -14.78 -20.07
N LYS A 204 12.01 -15.50 -18.95
CA LYS A 204 13.28 -15.92 -18.28
C LYS A 204 14.05 -14.89 -17.45
N SER A 205 14.19 -13.63 -17.85
CA SER A 205 14.96 -12.65 -17.07
C SER A 205 14.16 -11.40 -16.75
N ILE A 206 14.51 -10.76 -15.63
CA ILE A 206 13.87 -9.55 -15.10
C ILE A 206 14.98 -8.56 -14.74
N SER A 207 15.03 -7.43 -15.43
CA SER A 207 15.96 -6.35 -15.09
C SER A 207 15.46 -5.57 -13.88
N TYR A 208 16.36 -4.93 -13.13
CA TYR A 208 15.97 -4.09 -11.98
C TYR A 208 14.95 -2.99 -12.38
N VAL A 209 15.14 -2.34 -13.53
CA VAL A 209 14.22 -1.29 -14.02
C VAL A 209 12.82 -1.84 -14.29
N ASP A 210 12.72 -3.05 -14.86
CA ASP A 210 11.41 -3.69 -15.06
C ASP A 210 10.73 -4.01 -13.72
N THR A 211 11.51 -4.30 -12.67
CA THR A 211 10.96 -4.55 -11.33
C THR A 211 10.29 -3.33 -10.74
N GLU A 212 10.87 -2.14 -10.89
CA GLU A 212 10.33 -0.90 -10.29
C GLU A 212 8.93 -0.59 -10.81
N GLU A 213 8.75 -0.63 -12.13
CA GLU A 213 7.45 -0.35 -12.76
C GLU A 213 6.41 -1.42 -12.43
N LEU A 214 6.83 -2.69 -12.38
CA LEU A 214 5.94 -3.80 -12.05
C LEU A 214 5.48 -3.76 -10.60
N PHE A 215 6.40 -3.50 -9.66
CA PHE A 215 6.05 -3.36 -8.26
C PHE A 215 5.23 -2.10 -8.00
N TYR A 216 5.45 -1.00 -8.72
CA TYR A 216 4.56 0.16 -8.58
C TYR A 216 3.11 -0.17 -8.95
N CYS A 217 2.91 -0.94 -10.02
CA CYS A 217 1.60 -1.46 -10.40
C CYS A 217 1.03 -2.41 -9.33
N LEU A 218 1.83 -3.37 -8.84
CA LEU A 218 1.42 -4.34 -7.83
C LEU A 218 1.04 -3.66 -6.52
N ASP A 219 1.87 -2.75 -6.03
CA ASP A 219 1.69 -2.05 -4.76
C ASP A 219 0.43 -1.17 -4.80
N THR A 220 0.15 -0.53 -5.93
CA THR A 220 -1.09 0.23 -6.14
C THR A 220 -2.31 -0.68 -6.14
N PHE A 221 -2.22 -1.85 -6.78
CA PHE A 221 -3.28 -2.85 -6.78
C PHE A 221 -3.54 -3.43 -5.37
N LEU A 222 -2.48 -3.79 -4.65
CA LEU A 222 -2.57 -4.29 -3.28
C LEU A 222 -3.13 -3.22 -2.34
N THR A 223 -2.75 -1.95 -2.52
CA THR A 223 -3.32 -0.81 -1.79
C THR A 223 -4.83 -0.71 -1.98
N PHE A 224 -5.32 -0.88 -3.22
CA PHE A 224 -6.76 -0.90 -3.51
C PHE A 224 -7.48 -2.07 -2.81
N LEU A 225 -6.91 -3.27 -2.84
CA LEU A 225 -7.46 -4.44 -2.13
C LEU A 225 -7.46 -4.26 -0.60
N ASN A 226 -6.41 -3.62 -0.08
CA ASN A 226 -6.21 -3.45 1.36
C ASN A 226 -7.05 -2.30 1.94
N GLY A 227 -7.43 -1.33 1.11
CA GLY A 227 -8.11 -0.10 1.53
C GLY A 227 -7.21 0.87 2.32
N ARG A 228 -5.90 0.59 2.33
CA ARG A 228 -4.81 1.31 3.00
C ARG A 228 -3.52 1.03 2.23
N ARG A 229 -2.56 1.94 2.31
CA ARG A 229 -1.28 1.78 1.63
C ARG A 229 -0.50 0.60 2.19
N THR A 230 -0.07 -0.25 1.28
CA THR A 230 0.89 -1.31 1.50
C THR A 230 1.72 -1.45 0.24
N ALA A 231 2.89 -2.05 0.37
CA ALA A 231 3.82 -2.19 -0.73
C ALA A 231 4.67 -3.44 -0.55
N SER A 232 5.24 -3.89 -1.65
CA SER A 232 6.24 -4.95 -1.69
C SER A 232 7.58 -4.36 -1.23
N LEU A 233 8.11 -4.88 -0.13
CA LEU A 233 9.36 -4.48 0.50
C LEU A 233 10.37 -5.63 0.44
N PHE A 234 11.64 -5.30 0.67
CA PHE A 234 12.73 -6.28 0.81
C PHE A 234 12.78 -7.21 -0.41
N ILE A 235 12.91 -6.60 -1.59
CA ILE A 235 12.82 -7.32 -2.87
C ILE A 235 14.17 -7.97 -3.16
N HIS A 236 14.21 -9.29 -3.17
CA HIS A 236 15.40 -10.08 -3.45
C HIS A 236 15.42 -10.45 -4.93
N GLY A 237 16.46 -10.02 -5.65
CA GLY A 237 16.80 -10.54 -6.97
C GLY A 237 17.53 -11.87 -6.85
N ILE A 238 16.97 -12.93 -7.44
CA ILE A 238 17.55 -14.27 -7.42
C ILE A 238 18.02 -14.65 -8.82
N PHE A 239 19.26 -15.12 -8.91
CA PHE A 239 19.84 -15.71 -10.12
C PHE A 239 20.59 -16.99 -9.72
N GLU A 240 20.40 -18.09 -10.45
CA GLU A 240 20.99 -19.41 -10.12
C GLU A 240 20.79 -19.83 -8.65
N GLU A 241 19.57 -19.62 -8.12
CA GLU A 241 19.18 -19.90 -6.72
C GLU A 241 20.00 -19.15 -5.64
N ARG A 242 20.70 -18.08 -6.03
CA ARG A 242 21.40 -17.18 -5.11
C ARG A 242 20.79 -15.78 -5.16
N VAL A 243 20.71 -15.14 -4.00
CA VAL A 243 20.35 -13.71 -3.92
C VAL A 243 21.55 -12.90 -4.41
N ILE A 244 21.38 -12.20 -5.53
CA ILE A 244 22.41 -11.36 -6.17
C ILE A 244 22.31 -9.90 -5.74
N TRP A 245 21.09 -9.45 -5.41
CA TRP A 245 20.82 -8.15 -4.84
C TRP A 245 19.55 -8.18 -3.99
N THR A 246 19.46 -7.26 -3.02
CA THR A 246 18.25 -7.00 -2.25
C THR A 246 17.98 -5.51 -2.19
N ASP A 247 16.75 -5.13 -2.52
CA ASP A 247 16.26 -3.77 -2.44
C ASP A 247 15.51 -3.53 -1.12
N PHE A 248 16.09 -2.68 -0.28
CA PHE A 248 15.57 -2.20 1.00
C PHE A 248 15.01 -0.77 0.93
N THR A 249 14.83 -0.23 -0.29
CA THR A 249 14.32 1.12 -0.50
C THR A 249 12.99 1.32 0.22
N ASP A 250 12.90 2.42 0.98
CA ASP A 250 11.70 2.73 1.74
C ASP A 250 10.52 3.06 0.83
N LYS A 251 9.33 2.63 1.22
CA LYS A 251 8.09 2.95 0.52
C LYS A 251 7.06 3.48 1.50
N PHE A 252 6.26 4.43 1.04
CA PHE A 252 5.21 5.01 1.87
C PHE A 252 4.07 4.00 2.09
N ILE A 253 4.05 3.40 3.28
CA ILE A 253 3.05 2.43 3.72
C ILE A 253 2.32 2.94 4.96
N ASP A 254 1.06 2.53 5.14
CA ASP A 254 0.29 2.94 6.31
C ASP A 254 0.57 2.00 7.49
N SER A 255 0.65 2.59 8.68
CA SER A 255 0.65 1.83 9.93
C SER A 255 -0.66 1.05 10.10
N TYR A 256 -0.62 0.01 10.94
CA TYR A 256 -1.77 -0.86 11.11
C TYR A 256 -2.96 -0.14 11.74
N LYS A 257 -4.10 -0.23 11.07
CA LYS A 257 -5.40 0.29 11.48
C LYS A 257 -6.50 -0.58 10.89
N SER A 258 -7.56 -0.82 11.66
CA SER A 258 -8.74 -1.52 11.15
C SER A 258 -9.54 -0.59 10.23
N VAL A 259 -9.67 -0.96 8.96
CA VAL A 259 -10.50 -0.26 7.96
C VAL A 259 -11.47 -1.22 7.29
N LYS A 260 -12.62 -0.70 6.86
CA LYS A 260 -13.52 -1.40 5.93
C LYS A 260 -12.99 -1.24 4.51
N SER A 261 -13.12 -2.28 3.71
CA SER A 261 -12.76 -2.25 2.28
C SER A 261 -13.57 -3.31 1.53
N TRP A 262 -13.88 -3.04 0.27
CA TRP A 262 -14.82 -3.78 -0.56
C TRP A 262 -14.58 -5.30 -0.68
N PRO A 263 -13.35 -5.86 -0.70
CA PRO A 263 -13.21 -7.30 -0.80
C PRO A 263 -13.71 -7.99 0.45
N GLY A 264 -14.47 -9.06 0.27
CA GLY A 264 -14.80 -9.98 1.36
C GLY A 264 -13.56 -10.69 1.89
N ARG A 265 -13.53 -11.02 3.19
CA ARG A 265 -12.39 -11.76 3.79
C ARG A 265 -12.34 -13.23 3.32
N HIS A 266 -13.48 -13.78 2.93
CA HIS A 266 -13.67 -15.21 2.70
C HIS A 266 -13.49 -15.67 1.25
N SER A 267 -13.09 -14.77 0.35
CA SER A 267 -12.93 -15.12 -1.07
C SER A 267 -11.92 -14.23 -1.76
N ILE A 268 -11.10 -14.85 -2.62
CA ILE A 268 -10.22 -14.18 -3.58
C ILE A 268 -10.73 -14.34 -5.02
N LYS A 269 -11.98 -14.81 -5.18
CA LYS A 269 -12.59 -15.09 -6.48
C LYS A 269 -12.61 -13.80 -7.32
N GLY A 270 -11.98 -13.86 -8.50
CA GLY A 270 -11.90 -12.74 -9.42
C GLY A 270 -10.69 -11.83 -9.23
N PHE A 271 -9.83 -12.03 -8.22
CA PHE A 271 -8.63 -11.20 -8.03
C PHE A 271 -7.67 -11.27 -9.22
N ASN A 272 -7.46 -12.47 -9.77
CA ASN A 272 -6.60 -12.64 -10.95
C ASN A 272 -7.14 -11.90 -12.18
N GLU A 273 -8.45 -12.01 -12.44
CA GLU A 273 -9.09 -11.31 -13.56
C GLU A 273 -9.07 -9.79 -13.36
N LEU A 274 -9.29 -9.33 -12.12
CA LEU A 274 -9.14 -7.93 -11.76
C LEU A 274 -7.71 -7.44 -11.99
N TRP A 275 -6.70 -8.25 -11.62
CA TRP A 275 -5.30 -7.95 -11.85
C TRP A 275 -4.97 -7.82 -13.33
N LYS A 276 -5.42 -8.76 -14.18
CA LYS A 276 -5.23 -8.69 -15.63
C LYS A 276 -5.82 -7.43 -16.22
N ARG A 277 -7.05 -7.06 -15.81
CA ARG A 277 -7.69 -5.81 -16.22
C ARG A 277 -6.89 -4.59 -15.72
N PHE A 278 -6.49 -4.58 -14.46
CA PHE A 278 -5.69 -3.52 -13.87
C PHE A 278 -4.37 -3.31 -14.63
N ARG A 279 -3.63 -4.40 -14.92
CA ARG A 279 -2.39 -4.38 -15.71
C ARG A 279 -2.60 -3.84 -17.12
N SER A 280 -3.70 -4.21 -17.77
CA SER A 280 -4.04 -3.69 -19.10
C SER A 280 -4.25 -2.18 -19.08
N PHE A 281 -4.98 -1.65 -18.10
CA PHE A 281 -5.15 -0.19 -17.93
C PHE A 281 -3.83 0.50 -17.58
N TRP A 282 -3.02 -0.11 -16.72
CA TRP A 282 -1.74 0.44 -16.28
C TRP A 282 -0.74 0.69 -17.42
N SER A 283 -0.85 -0.05 -18.52
CA SER A 283 0.02 0.12 -19.70
C SER A 283 -0.12 1.49 -20.40
N LYS A 284 -1.22 2.22 -20.15
CA LYS A 284 -1.48 3.54 -20.75
C LYS A 284 -1.19 4.64 -19.70
N PRO A 285 -0.32 5.62 -19.98
CA PRO A 285 0.08 6.64 -19.01
C PRO A 285 -1.09 7.41 -18.37
N ASP A 286 -2.09 7.83 -19.17
CA ASP A 286 -3.24 8.57 -18.67
C ASP A 286 -4.12 7.72 -17.74
N ASP A 287 -4.30 6.44 -18.07
CA ASP A 287 -5.09 5.50 -17.28
C ASP A 287 -4.34 5.11 -15.99
N LYS A 288 -3.01 4.98 -16.05
CA LYS A 288 -2.14 4.83 -14.88
C LYS A 288 -2.28 6.01 -13.92
N ASN A 289 -2.16 7.24 -14.43
CA ASN A 289 -2.31 8.46 -13.62
C ASN A 289 -3.70 8.57 -12.98
N PHE A 290 -4.75 8.18 -13.72
CA PHE A 290 -6.10 8.09 -13.18
C PHE A 290 -6.18 7.09 -12.02
N LEU A 291 -5.69 5.86 -12.21
CA LEU A 291 -5.73 4.80 -11.20
C LEU A 291 -4.94 5.18 -9.94
N THR A 292 -3.72 5.70 -10.10
CA THR A 292 -2.87 6.09 -8.97
C THR A 292 -3.50 7.21 -8.15
N SER A 293 -4.02 8.26 -8.80
CA SER A 293 -4.68 9.39 -8.12
C SER A 293 -5.97 8.96 -7.43
N LEU A 294 -6.80 8.18 -8.13
CA LEU A 294 -8.09 7.72 -7.60
C LEU A 294 -7.91 6.79 -6.39
N ILE A 295 -6.98 5.84 -6.47
CA ILE A 295 -6.68 4.92 -5.36
C ILE A 295 -6.05 5.70 -4.20
N HIS A 296 -5.18 6.67 -4.47
CA HIS A 296 -4.62 7.55 -3.44
C HIS A 296 -5.74 8.28 -2.66
N TRP A 297 -6.66 8.96 -3.34
CA TRP A 297 -7.75 9.66 -2.65
C TRP A 297 -8.74 8.71 -1.97
N TYR A 298 -8.99 7.53 -2.56
CA TYR A 298 -9.78 6.48 -1.94
C TYR A 298 -9.20 6.06 -0.59
N VAL A 299 -7.90 5.74 -0.51
CA VAL A 299 -7.30 5.26 0.74
C VAL A 299 -7.18 6.38 1.77
N GLU A 300 -6.91 7.62 1.36
CA GLU A 300 -6.92 8.76 2.29
C GLU A 300 -8.31 9.00 2.91
N ALA A 301 -9.36 8.96 2.08
CA ALA A 301 -10.73 9.08 2.56
C ALA A 301 -11.13 7.90 3.47
N ASN A 302 -10.68 6.68 3.13
CA ASN A 302 -10.98 5.48 3.91
C ASN A 302 -10.21 5.41 5.24
N SER A 303 -9.03 6.04 5.30
CA SER A 303 -8.19 6.13 6.50
C SER A 303 -8.67 7.18 7.51
N HIS A 304 -9.71 7.95 7.19
CA HIS A 304 -10.19 9.07 7.99
C HIS A 304 -9.16 10.22 8.13
N THR A 305 -8.33 10.44 7.09
CA THR A 305 -7.34 11.52 7.09
C THR A 305 -8.03 12.88 7.18
N GLY A 306 -7.58 13.73 8.11
CA GLY A 306 -8.22 15.03 8.37
C GLY A 306 -9.61 14.92 9.03
N PHE A 307 -9.83 13.85 9.81
CA PHE A 307 -11.15 13.48 10.36
C PHE A 307 -12.20 13.25 9.27
N SER A 308 -13.47 13.07 9.65
CA SER A 308 -14.56 12.87 8.69
C SER A 308 -14.67 14.00 7.66
N GLU A 309 -14.29 15.22 8.04
CA GLU A 309 -14.40 16.41 7.18
C GLU A 309 -13.41 16.39 6.03
N GLY A 310 -12.11 16.19 6.32
CA GLY A 310 -11.08 16.06 5.28
C GLY A 310 -11.34 14.85 4.37
N SER A 311 -11.79 13.74 4.96
CA SER A 311 -12.12 12.53 4.20
C SER A 311 -13.31 12.71 3.25
N ILE A 312 -14.33 13.47 3.64
CA ILE A 312 -15.46 13.80 2.75
C ILE A 312 -14.99 14.65 1.56
N ILE A 313 -14.10 15.62 1.79
CA ILE A 313 -13.56 16.46 0.72
C ILE A 313 -12.77 15.59 -0.27
N LEU A 314 -11.87 14.74 0.22
CA LEU A 314 -11.06 13.84 -0.62
C LEU A 314 -11.92 12.85 -1.40
N ALA A 315 -12.96 12.29 -0.78
CA ALA A 315 -13.85 11.34 -1.43
C ALA A 315 -14.70 12.00 -2.54
N GLN A 316 -15.12 13.25 -2.33
CA GLN A 316 -15.78 14.03 -3.38
C GLN A 316 -14.83 14.28 -4.56
N THR A 317 -13.58 14.68 -4.30
CA THR A 317 -12.57 14.88 -5.35
C THR A 317 -12.34 13.60 -6.16
N ALA A 318 -12.31 12.45 -5.49
CA ALA A 318 -12.22 11.15 -6.14
C ALA A 318 -13.41 10.87 -7.10
N LEU A 319 -14.65 11.12 -6.67
CA LEU A 319 -15.82 10.95 -7.54
C LEU A 319 -15.86 11.94 -8.70
N GLU A 320 -15.38 13.17 -8.50
CA GLU A 320 -15.26 14.16 -9.58
C GLU A 320 -14.24 13.70 -10.63
N LEU A 321 -13.11 13.11 -10.21
CA LEU A 321 -12.15 12.50 -11.13
C LEU A 321 -12.76 11.33 -11.90
N VAL A 322 -13.48 10.43 -11.22
CA VAL A 322 -14.18 9.32 -11.89
C VAL A 322 -15.15 9.86 -12.95
N TYR A 323 -15.94 10.88 -12.61
CA TYR A 323 -16.87 11.49 -13.55
C TYR A 323 -16.17 12.06 -14.78
N ASN A 324 -15.15 12.91 -14.59
CA ASN A 324 -14.44 13.54 -15.69
C ASN A 324 -13.76 12.50 -16.59
N TRP A 325 -13.00 11.57 -16.00
CA TRP A 325 -12.29 10.56 -16.76
C TRP A 325 -13.25 9.56 -17.43
N TRP A 326 -14.23 9.00 -16.69
CA TRP A 326 -15.06 7.92 -17.23
C TRP A 326 -16.21 8.43 -18.10
N ILE A 327 -16.98 9.42 -17.63
CA ILE A 327 -18.20 9.88 -18.31
C ILE A 327 -17.85 10.85 -19.45
N VAL A 328 -16.95 11.81 -19.18
CA VAL A 328 -16.62 12.87 -20.14
C VAL A 328 -15.54 12.40 -21.13
N GLU A 329 -14.40 11.90 -20.66
CA GLU A 329 -13.29 11.57 -21.56
C GLU A 329 -13.47 10.21 -22.26
N LYS A 330 -13.75 9.13 -21.51
CA LYS A 330 -13.86 7.78 -22.09
C LYS A 330 -15.18 7.54 -22.80
N ARG A 331 -16.33 7.87 -22.18
CA ARG A 331 -17.65 7.65 -22.78
C ARG A 331 -18.14 8.80 -23.66
N LYS A 332 -17.59 10.02 -23.52
CA LYS A 332 -18.01 11.22 -24.25
C LYS A 332 -19.52 11.46 -24.22
N MET A 333 -20.16 11.16 -23.09
CA MET A 333 -21.61 11.30 -22.94
C MET A 333 -22.05 12.76 -22.88
N ILE A 334 -21.15 13.64 -22.46
CA ILE A 334 -21.37 15.08 -22.32
C ILE A 334 -20.16 15.78 -22.93
N LEU A 335 -20.41 16.79 -23.78
CA LEU A 335 -19.37 17.49 -24.54
C LEU A 335 -19.30 18.96 -24.10
N GLY A 336 -18.07 19.50 -23.99
CA GLY A 336 -17.83 20.93 -23.81
C GLY A 336 -18.32 21.51 -22.47
N ARG A 337 -18.74 22.79 -22.49
CA ARG A 337 -19.12 23.57 -21.30
C ARG A 337 -20.29 22.97 -20.50
N ASP A 338 -21.08 22.11 -21.10
CA ASP A 338 -22.19 21.42 -20.43
C ASP A 338 -21.69 20.39 -19.42
N ALA A 339 -20.47 19.84 -19.58
CA ALA A 339 -19.87 18.95 -18.59
C ALA A 339 -19.37 19.69 -17.34
N GLU A 340 -18.96 20.96 -17.50
CA GLU A 340 -18.39 21.79 -16.45
C GLU A 340 -19.46 22.38 -15.53
N ASN A 341 -20.61 22.78 -16.10
CA ASN A 341 -21.68 23.48 -15.38
C ASN A 341 -22.65 22.58 -14.59
N ILE A 342 -22.43 21.27 -14.56
CA ILE A 342 -23.27 20.33 -13.81
C ILE A 342 -22.91 20.38 -12.33
N SER A 343 -23.93 20.46 -11.46
CA SER A 343 -23.74 20.42 -10.00
C SER A 343 -23.06 19.12 -9.56
N ALA A 344 -22.31 19.18 -8.46
CA ALA A 344 -21.66 18.01 -7.87
C ALA A 344 -22.64 16.84 -7.63
N SER A 345 -23.85 17.10 -7.13
CA SER A 345 -24.85 16.04 -6.90
C SER A 345 -25.34 15.42 -8.20
N ASN A 346 -25.53 16.22 -9.26
CA ASN A 346 -25.91 15.70 -10.58
C ASN A 346 -24.77 14.89 -11.25
N LYS A 347 -23.51 15.28 -11.08
CA LYS A 347 -22.36 14.47 -11.55
C LYS A 347 -22.37 13.09 -10.90
N ILE A 348 -22.60 13.04 -9.59
CA ILE A 348 -22.70 11.78 -8.84
C ILE A 348 -23.93 10.98 -9.28
N ARG A 349 -25.10 11.61 -9.45
CA ARG A 349 -26.31 10.93 -9.97
C ARG A 349 -26.08 10.27 -11.33
N LEU A 350 -25.48 11.02 -12.26
CA LEU A 350 -25.14 10.50 -13.57
C LEU A 350 -24.21 9.29 -13.43
N LEU A 351 -23.17 9.40 -12.62
CA LEU A 351 -22.26 8.30 -12.35
C LEU A 351 -22.97 7.04 -11.84
N ILE A 352 -23.74 7.15 -10.75
CA ILE A 352 -24.41 6.00 -10.14
C ILE A 352 -25.52 5.42 -11.02
N SER A 353 -26.16 6.24 -11.86
CA SER A 353 -27.13 5.78 -12.86
C SER A 353 -26.49 4.85 -13.88
N GLN A 354 -25.27 5.15 -14.33
CA GLN A 354 -24.52 4.29 -15.27
C GLN A 354 -24.05 2.99 -14.61
N LEU A 355 -23.95 2.97 -13.29
CA LEU A 355 -23.59 1.81 -12.48
C LEU A 355 -24.82 1.00 -12.04
N ASN A 356 -26.05 1.42 -12.39
CA ASN A 356 -27.30 0.84 -11.92
C ASN A 356 -27.41 0.77 -10.39
N ILE A 357 -26.88 1.78 -9.69
CA ILE A 357 -26.98 1.90 -8.23
C ILE A 357 -28.13 2.84 -7.90
N SER A 358 -28.92 2.49 -6.88
CA SER A 358 -29.97 3.36 -6.36
C SER A 358 -29.41 4.68 -5.82
N SER A 359 -30.07 5.79 -6.14
CA SER A 359 -29.80 7.10 -5.55
C SER A 359 -30.37 7.25 -4.13
N GLU A 360 -31.18 6.30 -3.67
CA GLU A 360 -31.76 6.35 -2.33
C GLU A 360 -30.73 6.15 -1.22
N ILE A 361 -31.01 6.73 -0.05
CA ILE A 361 -30.20 6.51 1.15
C ILE A 361 -30.42 5.07 1.62
N PRO A 362 -29.34 4.30 1.88
CA PRO A 362 -29.45 2.95 2.44
C PRO A 362 -30.30 2.94 3.72
N ILE A 363 -31.20 1.97 3.85
CA ILE A 363 -32.17 1.90 4.95
C ILE A 363 -31.54 1.89 6.34
N ASP A 364 -30.32 1.35 6.43
CA ASP A 364 -29.55 1.27 7.68
C ASP A 364 -28.97 2.61 8.14
N PHE A 365 -28.98 3.63 7.26
CA PHE A 365 -28.42 4.95 7.52
C PHE A 365 -29.50 5.90 8.04
N THR A 366 -29.98 5.61 9.25
CA THR A 366 -31.09 6.33 9.88
C THR A 366 -30.79 7.81 10.14
N GLU A 367 -29.57 8.13 10.59
CA GLU A 367 -29.17 9.51 10.88
C GLU A 367 -29.07 10.37 9.61
N LEU A 368 -28.55 9.81 8.52
CA LEU A 368 -28.53 10.49 7.22
C LEU A 368 -29.94 10.63 6.64
N THR A 369 -30.82 9.65 6.88
CA THR A 369 -32.24 9.74 6.51
C THR A 369 -32.96 10.84 7.29
N ASN A 370 -32.72 10.93 8.61
CA ASN A 370 -33.25 12.01 9.45
C ASN A 370 -32.73 13.38 9.01
N PHE A 371 -31.46 13.46 8.62
CA PHE A 371 -30.86 14.65 8.04
C PHE A 371 -31.55 15.06 6.72
N LYS A 372 -31.77 14.09 5.81
CA LYS A 372 -32.52 14.32 4.57
C LYS A 372 -33.92 14.89 4.86
N ASN A 373 -34.65 14.26 5.78
CA ASN A 373 -36.03 14.65 6.08
C ASN A 373 -36.15 16.01 6.77
N SER A 374 -35.10 16.47 7.47
CA SER A 374 -35.08 17.76 8.18
C SER A 374 -34.47 18.91 7.36
N THR A 375 -33.95 18.64 6.15
CA THR A 375 -33.29 19.64 5.31
C THR A 375 -34.04 19.85 4.00
N GLU A 376 -34.49 21.08 3.76
CA GLU A 376 -35.13 21.45 2.49
C GLU A 376 -34.18 21.24 1.30
N ASN A 377 -34.74 20.83 0.16
CA ASN A 377 -34.02 20.61 -1.11
C ASN A 377 -32.98 19.48 -1.09
N VAL A 378 -33.05 18.55 -0.13
CA VAL A 378 -32.28 17.30 -0.15
C VAL A 378 -33.21 16.15 -0.53
N ILE A 379 -33.05 15.63 -1.75
CA ILE A 379 -34.02 14.67 -2.33
C ILE A 379 -33.54 13.23 -2.14
N ASP A 380 -32.23 13.00 -2.27
CA ASP A 380 -31.63 11.67 -2.36
C ASP A 380 -30.23 11.63 -1.70
N ALA A 381 -29.53 10.50 -1.81
CA ALA A 381 -28.20 10.34 -1.24
C ALA A 381 -27.16 11.29 -1.89
N PRO A 382 -27.07 11.44 -3.23
CA PRO A 382 -26.21 12.44 -3.87
C PRO A 382 -26.37 13.87 -3.34
N ASP A 383 -27.60 14.37 -3.15
CA ASP A 383 -27.78 15.70 -2.55
C ASP A 383 -27.30 15.73 -1.11
N ALA A 384 -27.65 14.72 -0.30
CA ALA A 384 -27.31 14.70 1.11
C ALA A 384 -25.79 14.76 1.33
N ILE A 385 -25.04 13.94 0.60
CA ILE A 385 -23.58 13.88 0.74
C ILE A 385 -22.88 15.14 0.23
N VAL A 386 -23.38 15.75 -0.86
CA VAL A 386 -22.83 16.99 -1.42
C VAL A 386 -23.18 18.19 -0.54
N TYR A 387 -24.37 18.20 0.04
CA TYR A 387 -24.76 19.23 1.00
C TYR A 387 -23.85 19.22 2.21
N ILE A 388 -23.59 18.05 2.80
CA ILE A 388 -22.67 17.91 3.94
C ILE A 388 -21.27 18.41 3.56
N ARG A 389 -20.76 18.03 2.38
CA ARG A 389 -19.47 18.54 1.87
C ARG A 389 -19.47 20.07 1.77
N ASN A 390 -20.51 20.66 1.21
CA ASN A 390 -20.60 22.11 1.03
C ASN A 390 -20.69 22.84 2.37
N ALA A 391 -21.38 22.26 3.37
CA ALA A 391 -21.43 22.81 4.72
C ALA A 391 -20.07 22.77 5.42
N ILE A 392 -19.23 21.76 5.15
CA ILE A 392 -17.85 21.65 5.66
C ILE A 392 -16.94 22.72 5.03
N VAL A 393 -17.00 22.87 3.70
CA VAL A 393 -16.06 23.74 2.96
C VAL A 393 -16.41 25.23 3.09
N HIS A 394 -17.69 25.59 3.17
CA HIS A 394 -18.11 26.99 3.17
C HIS A 394 -18.31 27.54 4.58
N SER A 395 -17.44 28.47 4.98
CA SER A 395 -17.36 29.06 6.34
C SER A 395 -18.42 30.13 6.67
N GLN A 396 -19.45 30.30 5.83
CA GLN A 396 -20.53 31.25 6.06
C GLN A 396 -21.27 30.94 7.37
N GLU A 397 -21.64 31.96 8.16
CA GLU A 397 -22.18 31.77 9.51
C GLU A 397 -23.40 30.83 9.54
N GLU A 398 -24.32 30.98 8.58
CA GLU A 398 -25.47 30.09 8.45
C GLU A 398 -25.08 28.64 8.17
N LYS A 399 -24.08 28.41 7.30
CA LYS A 399 -23.59 27.08 6.97
C LYS A 399 -22.84 26.44 8.14
N ARG A 400 -22.13 27.22 8.96
CA ARG A 400 -21.52 26.75 10.21
C ARG A 400 -22.56 26.33 11.25
N LYS A 401 -23.61 27.14 11.44
CA LYS A 401 -24.73 26.78 12.33
C LYS A 401 -25.42 25.49 11.86
N LYS A 402 -25.65 25.37 10.55
CA LYS A 402 -26.21 24.15 9.95
C LYS A 402 -25.29 22.94 10.11
N LEU A 403 -23.97 23.09 9.93
CA LEU A 403 -22.99 22.03 10.13
C LEU A 403 -22.99 21.51 11.58
N ASN A 404 -23.11 22.39 12.58
CA ASN A 404 -23.22 22.00 13.99
C ASN A 404 -24.46 21.13 14.28
N ASN A 405 -25.52 21.28 13.49
CA ASN A 405 -26.73 20.47 13.62
C ASN A 405 -26.60 19.09 12.96
N ILE A 406 -25.58 18.87 12.10
CA ILE A 406 -25.34 17.59 11.45
C ILE A 406 -24.56 16.69 12.41
N THR A 407 -25.18 15.59 12.83
CA THR A 407 -24.57 14.63 13.74
C THR A 407 -23.31 14.00 13.14
N ASN A 408 -22.32 13.67 14.00
CA ASN A 408 -21.11 12.98 13.56
C ASN A 408 -21.43 11.63 12.88
N THR A 409 -22.51 10.97 13.31
CA THR A 409 -23.01 9.74 12.70
C THR A 409 -23.53 9.97 11.28
N ALA A 410 -24.28 11.05 11.02
CA ALA A 410 -24.70 11.40 9.67
C ALA A 410 -23.51 11.70 8.75
N ARG A 411 -22.48 12.41 9.26
CA ARG A 411 -21.23 12.66 8.51
C ARG A 411 -20.49 11.35 8.18
N TYR A 412 -20.41 10.43 9.15
CA TYR A 412 -19.82 9.11 8.93
C TYR A 412 -20.60 8.31 7.87
N GLN A 413 -21.93 8.29 7.96
CA GLN A 413 -22.79 7.61 6.99
C GLN A 413 -22.62 8.20 5.58
N ALA A 414 -22.58 9.53 5.45
CA ALA A 414 -22.29 10.20 4.18
C ALA A 414 -20.93 9.80 3.60
N LEU A 415 -19.88 9.75 4.43
CA LEU A 415 -18.56 9.27 4.01
C LEU A 415 -18.60 7.81 3.53
N GLN A 416 -19.37 6.93 4.18
CA GLN A 416 -19.50 5.54 3.71
C GLN A 416 -20.18 5.46 2.33
N ILE A 417 -21.18 6.31 2.04
CA ILE A 417 -21.79 6.40 0.71
C ILE A 417 -20.76 6.84 -0.34
N TYR A 418 -20.00 7.91 -0.05
CA TYR A 418 -18.94 8.37 -0.93
C TYR A 418 -17.95 7.25 -1.28
N ILE A 419 -17.42 6.57 -0.26
CA ILE A 419 -16.43 5.51 -0.47
C ILE A 419 -17.04 4.34 -1.24
N ARG A 420 -18.30 3.96 -0.95
CA ARG A 420 -19.01 2.92 -1.71
C ARG A 420 -19.10 3.27 -3.19
N TYR A 421 -19.46 4.51 -3.53
CA TYR A 421 -19.54 4.94 -4.91
C TYR A 421 -18.18 4.90 -5.61
N ILE A 422 -17.10 5.26 -4.92
CA ILE A 422 -15.73 5.14 -5.47
C ILE A 422 -15.38 3.67 -5.72
N GLU A 423 -15.61 2.80 -4.74
CA GLU A 423 -15.32 1.36 -4.85
C GLU A 423 -16.08 0.71 -6.01
N ILE A 424 -17.39 0.91 -6.09
CA ILE A 424 -18.20 0.31 -7.17
C ILE A 424 -17.80 0.89 -8.53
N SER A 425 -17.46 2.17 -8.61
CA SER A 425 -16.96 2.77 -9.85
C SER A 425 -15.66 2.10 -10.32
N LEU A 426 -14.67 1.93 -9.42
CA LEU A 426 -13.43 1.22 -9.72
C LEU A 426 -13.67 -0.22 -10.16
N LEU A 427 -14.50 -0.96 -9.41
CA LEU A 427 -14.85 -2.34 -9.73
C LEU A 427 -15.53 -2.46 -11.11
N HIS A 428 -16.44 -1.54 -11.44
CA HIS A 428 -17.11 -1.53 -12.73
C HIS A 428 -16.16 -1.16 -13.88
N ILE A 429 -15.33 -0.13 -13.71
CA ILE A 429 -14.33 0.30 -14.71
C ILE A 429 -13.33 -0.83 -15.00
N LEU A 430 -12.93 -1.57 -13.96
CA LEU A 430 -12.02 -2.71 -14.06
C LEU A 430 -12.73 -4.03 -14.40
N ASP A 431 -14.02 -4.00 -14.74
CA ASP A 431 -14.82 -5.16 -15.16
C ASP A 431 -14.82 -6.33 -14.15
N TYR A 432 -14.79 -6.01 -12.85
CA TYR A 432 -14.82 -7.01 -11.78
C TYR A 432 -16.16 -7.74 -11.73
N LYS A 433 -16.11 -9.08 -11.77
CA LYS A 433 -17.30 -9.97 -11.72
C LYS A 433 -17.42 -10.79 -10.43
N GLY A 434 -16.53 -10.57 -9.47
CA GLY A 434 -16.57 -11.26 -8.19
C GLY A 434 -17.52 -10.59 -7.19
N ASP A 435 -17.62 -11.20 -6.03
CA ASP A 435 -18.41 -10.66 -4.92
C ASP A 435 -17.66 -9.51 -4.25
N HIS A 436 -18.42 -8.52 -3.76
CA HIS A 436 -17.92 -7.40 -2.98
C HIS A 436 -18.89 -7.10 -1.84
N VAL A 437 -18.37 -6.54 -0.75
CA VAL A 437 -19.15 -6.25 0.45
C VAL A 437 -19.78 -4.87 0.38
N ASP A 438 -21.07 -4.77 0.69
CA ASP A 438 -21.75 -3.49 0.84
C ASP A 438 -21.46 -2.88 2.23
N ARG A 439 -20.56 -1.89 2.26
CA ARG A 439 -20.22 -1.14 3.48
C ARG A 439 -21.36 -0.30 4.06
N CYS A 440 -22.45 -0.11 3.32
CA CYS A 440 -23.63 0.62 3.74
C CYS A 440 -24.73 -0.28 4.34
N SER A 441 -24.51 -1.59 4.39
CA SER A 441 -25.44 -2.54 5.01
C SER A 441 -25.01 -2.90 6.44
N LYS A 442 -25.97 -3.14 7.33
CA LYS A 442 -25.76 -3.73 8.67
C LYS A 442 -25.57 -5.25 8.64
N SER A 443 -25.78 -5.91 7.50
CA SER A 443 -25.43 -7.33 7.33
C SER A 443 -23.99 -7.50 7.78
N LYS A 444 -23.82 -8.27 8.86
CA LYS A 444 -22.51 -8.47 9.50
C LYS A 444 -21.54 -9.04 8.46
N TYR A 445 -20.34 -8.48 8.50
CA TYR A 445 -19.13 -8.98 7.84
C TYR A 445 -18.79 -10.39 8.28
#